data_AF-A0A924Z2H8-F1
#
_entry.id   AF-A0A924Z2H8-F1
#
_cell.length_a   1.000
_cell.length_b   1.000
_cell.length_c   1.000
_cell.angle_alpha   90.00
_cell.angle_beta   90.00
_cell.angle_gamma   90.00
#
_symmetry.space_group_name_H-M   'P 1'
#
loop_
_entity.id
_entity.type
_entity.pdbx_description
1 polymer ?
#
loop_
_entity_poly.entity_id
_entity_poly.type
_entity_poly.pdbx_seq_one_letter_code
_entity_poly.pdbx_strand_id
1 'polypeptide(L)' 'QAEADMGDRGRILVRASGTEPVIRVMVEAETEALVSHWTEQLVAIVQAHLA' A
#
# COMPACT_ATOMS: atom_id res chain seq x y z
N GLN A 1 9.67 -0.38 -5.40
CA GLN A 1 10.40 -0.66 -4.16
C GLN A 1 9.71 -1.76 -3.34
N ALA A 2 8.48 -1.54 -2.91
CA ALA A 2 7.77 -2.50 -2.05
C ALA A 2 7.56 -3.89 -2.66
N GLU A 3 7.16 -3.99 -3.94
CA GLU A 3 7.06 -5.29 -4.64
C GLU A 3 8.40 -6.03 -4.72
N ALA A 4 9.50 -5.29 -4.89
CA ALA A 4 10.84 -5.88 -4.94
C ALA A 4 11.31 -6.38 -3.57
N ASP A 5 10.98 -5.65 -2.50
CA ASP A 5 11.31 -6.02 -1.12
C ASP A 5 10.57 -7.29 -0.66
N MET A 6 9.32 -7.44 -1.09
CA MET A 6 8.51 -8.61 -0.75
C MET A 6 8.69 -9.78 -1.73
N GLY A 7 9.19 -9.52 -2.94
CA GLY A 7 9.31 -10.50 -4.01
C GLY A 7 7.99 -11.22 -4.28
N ASP A 8 8.05 -12.53 -4.53
CA ASP A 8 6.86 -13.35 -4.79
C ASP A 8 5.99 -13.63 -3.54
N ARG A 9 6.42 -13.16 -2.36
CA ARG A 9 5.75 -13.39 -1.06
C ARG A 9 4.94 -12.18 -0.57
N GLY A 10 4.67 -11.23 -1.45
CA GLY A 10 3.79 -10.12 -1.15
C GLY A 10 3.10 -9.56 -2.38
N ARG A 11 2.07 -8.75 -2.13
CA ARG A 11 1.26 -8.11 -3.16
C ARG A 11 0.79 -6.75 -2.68
N ILE A 12 0.67 -5.81 -3.62
CA ILE A 12 0.12 -4.48 -3.37
C ILE A 12 -1.03 -4.24 -4.33
N LEU A 13 -2.11 -3.67 -3.81
CA LEU A 13 -3.23 -3.20 -4.62
C LEU A 13 -3.57 -1.78 -4.19
N VAL A 14 -3.50 -0.84 -5.14
CA VAL A 14 -3.96 0.53 -4.96
C VAL A 14 -5.09 0.79 -5.94
N ARG A 15 -6.22 1.27 -5.44
CA ARG A 15 -7.36 1.66 -6.30
C ARG A 15 -8.09 2.86 -5.73
N ALA A 16 -8.57 3.73 -6.60
CA ALA A 16 -9.58 4.72 -6.22
C ALA A 16 -10.93 4.03 -5.96
N SER A 17 -11.70 4.55 -5.03
CA SER A 17 -13.12 4.20 -4.90
C SER A 17 -13.91 4.95 -5.97
N GLY A 18 -14.83 4.25 -6.65
CA GLY A 18 -15.69 4.85 -7.68
C GLY A 18 -16.93 5.56 -7.12
N THR A 19 -17.28 5.29 -5.87
CA THR A 19 -18.52 5.79 -5.23
C THR A 19 -18.26 6.66 -4.02
N GLU A 20 -17.01 6.75 -3.56
CA GLU A 20 -16.60 7.50 -2.37
C GLU A 20 -15.30 8.25 -2.68
N PRO A 21 -15.06 9.43 -2.08
CA PRO A 21 -13.83 10.20 -2.30
C PRO A 21 -12.66 9.62 -1.47
N VAL A 22 -12.35 8.34 -1.64
CA VAL A 22 -11.28 7.64 -0.92
C VAL A 22 -10.42 6.80 -1.85
N ILE A 23 -9.16 6.59 -1.45
CA ILE A 23 -8.26 5.62 -2.08
C ILE A 23 -8.09 4.42 -1.14
N ARG A 24 -8.18 3.22 -1.72
CA ARG A 24 -7.99 1.95 -1.02
C ARG A 24 -6.60 1.42 -1.33
N VAL A 25 -5.81 1.23 -0.29
CA VAL A 25 -4.47 0.62 -0.34
C VAL A 25 -4.54 -0.69 0.41
N MET A 26 -4.09 -1.77 -0.21
CA MET A 26 -3.99 -3.10 0.40
C MET A 26 -2.58 -3.62 0.20
N VAL A 27 -2.00 -4.17 1.27
CA VAL A 27 -0.66 -4.76 1.28
C VAL A 27 -0.78 -6.15 1.90
N GLU A 28 -0.27 -7.16 1.20
CA GLU A 28 -0.07 -8.51 1.71
C GLU A 28 1.44 -8.79 1.73
N ALA A 29 1.95 -9.34 2.83
CA ALA A 29 3.36 -9.73 2.98
C ALA A 29 3.50 -10.92 3.94
N GLU A 30 4.65 -11.59 3.90
CA GLU A 30 4.98 -12.75 4.74
C GLU A 30 5.01 -12.43 6.25
N THR A 31 5.30 -11.17 6.62
CA THR A 31 5.37 -10.75 8.03
C THR A 31 4.54 -9.51 8.29
N GLU A 32 3.98 -9.42 9.49
CA GLU A 32 3.23 -8.24 9.95
C GLU A 32 4.10 -6.97 9.92
N ALA A 33 5.38 -7.07 10.27
CA ALA A 33 6.31 -5.94 10.22
C ALA A 33 6.43 -5.36 8.80
N LEU A 34 6.51 -6.21 7.77
CA LEU A 34 6.54 -5.78 6.37
C LEU A 34 5.21 -5.17 5.94
N VAL A 35 4.08 -5.76 6.35
CA VAL A 35 2.75 -5.20 6.06
C VAL A 35 2.62 -3.79 6.64
N SER A 36 2.94 -3.61 7.91
CA SER A 36 2.84 -2.32 8.59
C SER A 36 3.78 -1.29 7.98
N HIS A 37 5.05 -1.64 7.78
CA HIS A 37 6.03 -0.76 7.16
C HIS A 37 5.57 -0.25 5.79
N TRP A 38 5.18 -1.15 4.89
CA TRP A 38 4.80 -0.77 3.53
C TRP A 38 3.44 -0.08 3.48
N THR A 39 2.50 -0.42 4.36
CA THR A 39 1.20 0.28 4.45
C THR A 39 1.40 1.73 4.85
N GLU A 40 2.18 2.00 5.91
CA GLU A 40 2.46 3.35 6.39
C GLU A 40 3.17 4.20 5.32
N GLN A 41 4.19 3.64 4.68
CA GLN A 41 4.93 4.32 3.61
C GLN A 41 4.03 4.67 2.42
N LEU A 42 3.21 3.72 1.95
CA LEU A 42 2.33 3.96 0.80
C LEU A 42 1.24 4.97 1.12
N VAL A 43 0.64 4.91 2.31
CA VAL A 43 -0.36 5.89 2.75
C VAL A 43 0.25 7.30 2.81
N ALA A 44 1.45 7.44 3.36
CA ALA A 44 2.15 8.72 3.42
C ALA A 44 2.40 9.31 2.02
N ILE A 45 2.84 8.48 1.07
CA ILE A 45 3.05 8.91 -0.32
C ILE A 45 1.73 9.37 -0.96
N VAL A 46 0.66 8.59 -0.79
CA VAL A 46 -0.67 8.91 -1.33
C VAL A 46 -1.16 10.25 -0.78
N GLN A 47 -1.03 10.48 0.53
CA GLN A 47 -1.42 11.74 1.16
C GLN A 47 -0.59 12.93 0.65
N ALA A 48 0.72 12.75 0.44
CA ALA A 48 1.59 13.82 -0.06
C ALA A 48 1.28 14.25 -1.51
N HIS A 49 0.68 13.37 -2.33
CA HIS A 49 0.38 13.66 -3.74
C HIS A 49 -1.10 14.03 -3.99
N LEU A 50 -1.94 13.98 -2.97
CA LEU A 50 -3.37 14.34 -3.05
C LEU A 50 -3.73 15.57 -2.22
N ALA A 51 -2.72 16.25 -1.68
CA ALA A 51 -2.83 17.53 -0.99
C ALA A 51 -3.05 18.69 -1.97
#